data_AF-A0A960QPN6-F1
#
_entry.id   AF-A0A960QPN6-F1
#
_cell.length_a   1.000
_cell.length_b   1.000
_cell.length_c   1.000
_cell.angle_alpha   90.00
_cell.angle_beta   90.00
_cell.angle_gamma   90.00
#
_symmetry.space_group_name_H-M   'P 1'
#
loop_
_entity.id
_entity.type
_entity.pdbx_description
1 polymer ?
#
loop_
_entity_poly.entity_id
_entity_poly.type
_entity_poly.pdbx_seq_one_letter_code
_entity_poly.pdbx_strand_id
1 'polypeptide(L)'
;LGIHHGITLILGDDFSGRNELTRALAAGVFNHIPGDGREYVVTLPDAVYVASDTGRSVQQVDLRPFTTLHDMQADRYSSDHAGACLSQAASMMEAIEAGARLLLFDEQDSYPGFLAQDSRLNSLRNPEATPKWIPLSARARQMAEELAVSFVVSGNTVAAEWIPVADTVLLVDNYQVSDITEQAKAAIADLSASKMSEVDWTVTMERQRWIIPSSIDPSVGQTESLVRVLDGQTLQFGRSRLSLDHVIQLADPSQLETIGVILDYARRRYLDDMRPVHELLDLIDRDLSTEGLDCLTDDLRHNLARPRRYELSAALNRLPSLRIMRVES
;
A
#
# COMPACT_ATOMS: atom_id res chain seq x y z
N LEU A 1 -0.68 1.05 25.11
CA LEU A 1 -0.72 -0.09 24.19
C LEU A 1 0.58 -0.09 23.40
N GLY A 2 1.33 -1.20 23.40
CA GLY A 2 2.48 -1.38 22.52
C GLY A 2 2.18 -2.50 21.54
N ILE A 3 2.25 -2.23 20.24
CA ILE A 3 2.05 -3.23 19.19
C ILE A 3 3.44 -3.66 18.72
N HIS A 4 3.76 -4.95 18.89
CA HIS A 4 5.06 -5.51 18.56
C HIS A 4 5.18 -5.84 17.06
N HIS A 5 6.41 -6.06 16.59
CA HIS A 5 6.65 -6.58 15.24
C HIS A 5 5.98 -7.94 15.03
N GLY A 6 5.57 -8.21 13.80
CA GLY A 6 4.83 -9.41 13.42
C GLY A 6 3.43 -9.09 12.90
N ILE A 7 2.48 -9.97 13.17
CA ILE A 7 1.10 -9.90 12.70
C ILE A 7 0.19 -9.62 13.88
N THR A 8 -0.42 -8.43 13.90
CA THR A 8 -1.44 -8.05 14.88
C THR A 8 -2.82 -8.01 14.22
N LEU A 9 -3.76 -8.74 14.80
CA LEU A 9 -5.17 -8.71 14.42
C LEU A 9 -5.95 -7.86 15.44
N ILE A 10 -6.68 -6.87 14.97
CA ILE A 10 -7.55 -6.02 15.79
C ILE A 10 -9.00 -6.37 15.46
N LEU A 11 -9.65 -7.08 16.38
CA LEU A 11 -11.05 -7.45 16.34
C LEU A 11 -11.92 -6.37 17.01
N GLY A 12 -13.18 -6.32 16.61
CA GLY A 12 -14.18 -5.40 17.14
C GLY A 12 -15.31 -5.22 16.13
N ASP A 13 -16.51 -4.90 16.61
CA ASP A 13 -17.62 -4.53 15.73
C ASP A 13 -17.44 -3.09 15.16
N ASP A 14 -18.33 -2.69 14.26
CA ASP A 14 -18.26 -1.41 13.56
C ASP A 14 -18.40 -0.17 14.48
N PHE A 15 -18.86 -0.34 15.72
CA PHE A 15 -19.10 0.75 16.68
C PHE A 15 -18.17 0.68 17.90
N SER A 16 -17.28 -0.30 17.94
CA SER A 16 -16.41 -0.57 19.08
C SER A 16 -15.28 0.45 19.28
N GLY A 17 -14.95 1.25 18.26
CA GLY A 17 -13.74 2.08 18.25
C GLY A 17 -12.56 1.47 17.48
N ARG A 18 -12.76 0.31 16.85
CA ARG A 18 -11.74 -0.43 16.09
C ARG A 18 -11.15 0.40 14.94
N ASN A 19 -12.02 1.02 14.14
CA ASN A 19 -11.58 1.77 12.96
C ASN A 19 -10.85 3.05 13.37
N GLU A 20 -11.30 3.72 14.43
CA GLU A 20 -10.63 4.89 15.02
C GLU A 20 -9.22 4.55 15.50
N LEU A 21 -9.04 3.39 16.15
CA LEU A 21 -7.71 2.91 16.53
C LEU A 21 -6.82 2.70 15.31
N THR A 22 -7.31 2.02 14.27
CA THR A 22 -6.55 1.77 13.03
C THR A 22 -6.19 3.06 12.30
N ARG A 23 -7.11 4.03 12.24
CA ARG A 23 -6.86 5.36 11.67
C ARG A 23 -5.82 6.14 12.48
N ALA A 24 -5.86 6.05 13.81
CA ALA A 24 -4.86 6.68 14.66
C ALA A 24 -3.47 6.08 14.43
N LEU A 25 -3.37 4.75 14.28
CA LEU A 25 -2.12 4.07 13.91
C LEU A 25 -1.62 4.51 12.53
N ALA A 26 -2.50 4.60 11.53
CA ALA A 26 -2.12 5.08 10.20
C ALA A 26 -1.61 6.54 10.23
N ALA A 27 -2.24 7.39 11.04
CA ALA A 27 -1.84 8.79 11.21
C ALA A 27 -0.58 8.97 12.09
N GLY A 28 -0.19 7.96 12.87
CA GLY A 28 0.97 7.99 13.77
C GLY A 28 2.33 8.08 13.06
N VAL A 29 2.34 8.10 11.72
CA VAL A 29 3.53 8.37 10.90
C VAL A 29 3.87 9.87 10.85
N PHE A 30 2.95 10.72 11.28
CA PHE A 30 3.14 12.17 11.42
C PHE A 30 3.12 12.57 12.90
N ASN A 31 3.87 13.62 13.21
CA ASN A 31 3.72 14.29 14.50
C ASN A 31 2.40 15.06 14.52
N HIS A 32 1.65 14.95 15.60
CA HIS A 32 0.42 15.73 15.82
C HIS A 32 0.68 16.92 16.75
N ILE A 33 -0.12 17.97 16.61
CA ILE A 33 -0.02 19.15 17.47
C ILE A 33 -0.43 18.82 18.91
N PRO A 34 0.09 19.53 19.93
CA PRO A 34 -0.33 19.33 21.31
C PRO A 34 -1.84 19.51 21.50
N GLY A 35 -2.49 18.58 22.20
CA GLY A 35 -3.94 18.61 22.44
C GLY A 35 -4.80 18.00 21.34
N ASP A 36 -4.21 17.44 20.28
CA ASP A 36 -4.92 16.71 19.23
C ASP A 36 -5.57 15.39 19.75
N GLY A 37 -4.96 14.77 20.76
CA GLY A 37 -5.31 13.45 21.30
C GLY A 37 -4.44 12.33 20.72
N ARG A 38 -3.80 12.53 19.56
CA ARG A 38 -2.90 11.56 18.92
C ARG A 38 -1.42 11.95 19.00
N GLU A 39 -1.06 13.02 19.73
CA GLU A 39 0.32 13.52 19.83
C GLU A 39 1.33 12.53 20.43
N TYR A 40 0.85 11.46 21.07
CA TYR A 40 1.68 10.34 21.56
C TYR A 40 1.37 9.01 20.87
N VAL A 41 0.57 9.01 19.81
CA VAL A 41 0.34 7.85 18.95
C VAL A 41 1.40 7.88 17.87
N VAL A 42 2.37 6.98 17.98
CA VAL A 42 3.49 6.88 17.05
C VAL A 42 3.48 5.53 16.35
N THR A 43 3.79 5.56 15.06
CA THR A 43 3.90 4.39 14.19
C THR A 43 5.20 4.49 13.41
N LEU A 44 5.69 3.35 12.90
CA LEU A 44 6.90 3.33 12.08
C LEU A 44 6.76 4.30 10.89
N PRO A 45 7.81 5.07 10.54
CA PRO A 45 7.74 6.04 9.45
C PRO A 45 7.49 5.38 8.07
N ASP A 46 7.81 4.09 7.96
CA ASP A 46 7.61 3.23 6.80
C ASP A 46 6.30 2.43 6.81
N ALA A 47 5.35 2.85 7.65
CA ALA A 47 4.03 2.24 7.71
C ALA A 47 3.10 2.78 6.62
N VAL A 48 2.47 1.86 5.89
CA VAL A 48 1.56 2.16 4.77
C VAL A 48 0.19 1.53 5.02
N TYR A 49 -0.85 2.35 4.96
CA TYR A 49 -2.23 1.93 4.94
C TYR A 49 -2.64 1.54 3.52
N VAL A 50 -3.08 0.30 3.32
CA VAL A 50 -3.38 -0.24 2.00
C VAL A 50 -4.87 -0.51 1.84
N ALA A 51 -5.55 0.35 1.09
CA ALA A 51 -6.96 0.22 0.74
C ALA A 51 -7.18 -0.38 -0.66
N SER A 52 -8.39 -0.88 -0.88
CA SER A 52 -8.88 -1.22 -2.22
C SER A 52 -9.17 0.04 -3.02
N ASP A 53 -8.58 0.15 -4.21
CA ASP A 53 -8.67 1.32 -5.08
C ASP A 53 -9.25 0.89 -6.43
N THR A 54 -10.57 0.73 -6.51
CA THR A 54 -11.18 0.13 -7.71
C THR A 54 -11.12 1.08 -8.89
N GLY A 55 -10.66 0.60 -10.04
CA GLY A 55 -10.63 1.33 -11.29
C GLY A 55 -9.33 2.10 -11.55
N ARG A 56 -8.35 2.08 -10.63
CA ARG A 56 -7.03 2.65 -10.88
C ARG A 56 -6.27 1.91 -11.99
N SER A 57 -5.29 2.59 -12.56
CA SER A 57 -4.31 1.96 -13.44
C SER A 57 -3.28 1.15 -12.64
N VAL A 58 -2.77 0.06 -13.22
CA VAL A 58 -1.69 -0.77 -12.69
C VAL A 58 -0.75 -1.09 -13.84
N GLN A 59 0.57 -1.01 -13.60
CA GLN A 59 1.58 -1.21 -14.63
C GLN A 59 2.65 -2.21 -14.16
N GLN A 60 2.67 -3.38 -14.81
CA GLN A 60 3.68 -4.43 -14.71
C GLN A 60 3.97 -4.92 -13.27
N VAL A 61 2.95 -5.07 -12.43
CA VAL A 61 3.09 -5.53 -11.04
C VAL A 61 3.05 -7.07 -10.97
N ASP A 62 3.91 -7.68 -10.16
CA ASP A 62 3.92 -9.14 -9.98
C ASP A 62 2.85 -9.54 -8.97
N LEU A 63 1.77 -10.14 -9.45
CA LEU A 63 0.64 -10.62 -8.65
C LEU A 63 0.57 -12.14 -8.56
N ARG A 64 1.57 -12.88 -9.07
CA ARG A 64 1.65 -14.34 -8.91
C ARG A 64 1.46 -14.83 -7.47
N PRO A 65 1.91 -14.11 -6.41
CA PRO A 65 1.67 -14.56 -5.04
C PRO A 65 0.18 -14.62 -4.67
N PHE A 66 -0.67 -13.85 -5.34
CA PHE A 66 -2.09 -13.65 -5.01
C PHE A 66 -3.06 -14.21 -6.07
N THR A 67 -2.59 -14.55 -7.26
CA THR A 67 -3.44 -15.15 -8.30
C THR A 67 -2.73 -16.16 -9.17
N THR A 68 -3.48 -17.21 -9.53
CA THR A 68 -3.08 -18.27 -10.47
C THR A 68 -3.71 -18.08 -11.85
N LEU A 69 -4.34 -16.93 -12.09
CA LEU A 69 -4.99 -16.61 -13.36
C LEU A 69 -3.93 -16.39 -14.45
N HIS A 70 -3.72 -17.41 -15.28
CA HIS A 70 -2.78 -17.38 -16.39
C HIS A 70 -3.18 -16.33 -17.45
N ASP A 71 -4.48 -16.17 -17.69
CA ASP A 71 -5.02 -15.21 -18.68
C ASP A 71 -4.78 -13.74 -18.32
N MET A 72 -4.39 -13.45 -17.06
CA MET A 72 -4.17 -12.08 -16.57
C MET A 72 -2.71 -11.64 -16.63
N GLN A 73 -1.80 -12.48 -17.14
CA GLN A 73 -0.34 -12.26 -17.06
C GLN A 73 0.09 -11.85 -15.65
N ALA A 74 -0.23 -12.70 -14.66
CA ALA A 74 -0.05 -12.41 -13.25
C ALA A 74 1.39 -12.03 -12.87
N ASP A 75 2.39 -12.48 -13.63
CA ASP A 75 3.79 -12.08 -13.45
C ASP A 75 4.02 -10.59 -13.74
N ARG A 76 3.19 -9.96 -14.58
CA ARG A 76 3.35 -8.58 -15.06
C ARG A 76 2.01 -7.88 -15.25
N TYR A 77 1.14 -8.02 -14.25
CA TYR A 77 -0.22 -7.53 -14.32
C TYR A 77 -0.26 -6.05 -14.66
N SER A 78 -1.03 -5.71 -15.70
CA SER A 78 -1.26 -4.35 -16.16
C SER A 78 -2.73 -4.18 -16.51
N SER A 79 -3.31 -3.04 -16.14
CA SER A 79 -4.70 -2.70 -16.43
C SER A 79 -4.88 -1.19 -16.34
N ASP A 80 -5.71 -0.62 -17.21
CA ASP A 80 -6.15 0.77 -17.07
C ASP A 80 -7.32 0.92 -16.08
N HIS A 81 -7.96 -0.21 -15.71
CA HIS A 81 -9.11 -0.25 -14.81
C HIS A 81 -9.08 -1.54 -13.96
N ALA A 82 -8.21 -1.57 -12.95
CA ALA A 82 -8.05 -2.74 -12.09
C ALA A 82 -9.28 -2.94 -11.18
N GLY A 83 -9.74 -4.19 -11.03
CA GLY A 83 -10.78 -4.53 -10.05
C GLY A 83 -10.27 -4.44 -8.61
N ALA A 84 -11.18 -4.27 -7.65
CA ALA A 84 -10.91 -4.07 -6.21
C ALA A 84 -9.78 -4.96 -5.63
N CYS A 85 -9.86 -6.26 -5.87
CA CYS A 85 -8.90 -7.22 -5.34
C CYS A 85 -7.50 -7.04 -5.95
N LEU A 86 -7.43 -6.84 -7.27
CA LEU A 86 -6.18 -6.70 -8.02
C LEU A 86 -5.51 -5.34 -7.72
N SER A 87 -6.30 -4.28 -7.55
CA SER A 87 -5.77 -2.97 -7.20
C SER A 87 -5.24 -2.92 -5.77
N GLN A 88 -5.87 -3.62 -4.83
CA GLN A 88 -5.36 -3.74 -3.46
C GLN A 88 -4.07 -4.58 -3.41
N ALA A 89 -4.05 -5.72 -4.09
CA ALA A 89 -2.84 -6.54 -4.21
C ALA A 89 -1.69 -5.76 -4.86
N ALA A 90 -1.97 -5.01 -5.93
CA ALA A 90 -0.99 -4.16 -6.58
C ALA A 90 -0.47 -3.07 -5.64
N SER A 91 -1.36 -2.37 -4.93
CA SER A 91 -0.98 -1.31 -3.99
C SER A 91 -0.09 -1.84 -2.86
N MET A 92 -0.34 -3.07 -2.38
CA MET A 92 0.51 -3.71 -1.39
C MET A 92 1.91 -4.03 -1.93
N MET A 93 1.99 -4.62 -3.12
CA MET A 93 3.27 -4.96 -3.76
C MET A 93 4.09 -3.70 -4.06
N GLU A 94 3.44 -2.63 -4.52
CA GLU A 94 4.05 -1.32 -4.76
C GLU A 94 4.54 -0.65 -3.47
N ALA A 95 3.81 -0.82 -2.35
CA ALA A 95 4.24 -0.32 -1.05
C ALA A 95 5.52 -1.04 -0.56
N ILE A 96 5.58 -2.37 -0.73
CA ILE A 96 6.76 -3.16 -0.39
C ILE A 96 7.94 -2.77 -1.30
N GLU A 97 7.73 -2.61 -2.61
CA GLU A 97 8.77 -2.11 -3.54
C GLU A 97 9.27 -0.72 -3.14
N ALA A 98 8.39 0.13 -2.60
CA ALA A 98 8.77 1.44 -2.07
C ALA A 98 9.49 1.37 -0.72
N GLY A 99 9.63 0.19 -0.11
CA GLY A 99 10.35 -0.04 1.15
C GLY A 99 9.48 -0.10 2.41
N ALA A 100 8.16 -0.26 2.29
CA ALA A 100 7.28 -0.34 3.44
C ALA A 100 7.55 -1.60 4.27
N ARG A 101 7.67 -1.45 5.60
CA ARG A 101 7.89 -2.57 6.54
C ARG A 101 6.75 -2.80 7.52
N LEU A 102 5.73 -1.94 7.50
CA LEU A 102 4.48 -2.15 8.21
C LEU A 102 3.32 -1.86 7.26
N LEU A 103 2.42 -2.83 7.10
CA LEU A 103 1.22 -2.68 6.29
C LEU A 103 -0.02 -2.71 7.18
N LEU A 104 -0.84 -1.68 7.08
CA LEU A 104 -2.12 -1.57 7.80
C LEU A 104 -3.28 -1.84 6.84
N PHE A 105 -4.23 -2.65 7.30
CA PHE A 105 -5.46 -2.96 6.59
C PHE A 105 -6.64 -2.79 7.53
N ASP A 106 -7.71 -2.19 7.03
CA ASP A 106 -9.02 -2.23 7.67
C ASP A 106 -10.00 -2.92 6.74
N GLU A 107 -10.81 -3.83 7.29
CA GLU A 107 -11.88 -4.52 6.59
C GLU A 107 -12.83 -3.55 5.87
N GLN A 108 -13.10 -2.38 6.46
CA GLN A 108 -13.99 -1.37 5.88
C GLN A 108 -13.48 -0.84 4.52
N ASP A 109 -12.16 -0.68 4.37
CA ASP A 109 -11.54 -0.10 3.17
C ASP A 109 -10.92 -1.18 2.26
N SER A 110 -11.06 -2.46 2.60
CA SER A 110 -10.45 -3.57 1.90
C SER A 110 -11.47 -4.36 1.09
N TYR A 111 -11.00 -5.03 0.04
CA TYR A 111 -11.79 -6.06 -0.59
C TYR A 111 -11.77 -7.32 0.29
N PRO A 112 -12.91 -7.84 0.79
CA PRO A 112 -12.91 -8.93 1.77
C PRO A 112 -12.14 -10.17 1.30
N GLY A 113 -12.33 -10.56 0.03
CA GLY A 113 -11.65 -11.70 -0.58
C GLY A 113 -10.14 -11.52 -0.77
N PHE A 114 -9.62 -10.30 -0.68
CA PHE A 114 -8.18 -10.04 -0.65
C PHE A 114 -7.63 -10.32 0.75
N LEU A 115 -8.31 -9.87 1.81
CA LEU A 115 -7.83 -10.08 3.19
C LEU A 115 -7.92 -11.54 3.61
N ALA A 116 -9.07 -12.17 3.36
CA ALA A 116 -9.36 -13.52 3.83
C ALA A 116 -10.36 -14.22 2.91
N GLN A 117 -10.28 -15.54 2.86
CA GLN A 117 -11.29 -16.36 2.20
C GLN A 117 -11.53 -17.61 3.03
N ASP A 118 -12.79 -17.93 3.32
CA ASP A 118 -13.12 -19.15 4.06
C ASP A 118 -12.65 -20.38 3.28
N SER A 119 -11.64 -21.04 3.83
CA SER A 119 -11.01 -22.22 3.26
C SER A 119 -11.97 -23.39 3.07
N ARG A 120 -13.06 -23.48 3.86
CA ARG A 120 -14.11 -24.50 3.70
C ARG A 120 -14.94 -24.26 2.44
N LEU A 121 -15.02 -23.02 1.94
CA LEU A 121 -15.68 -22.77 0.66
C LEU A 121 -14.88 -23.35 -0.51
N ASN A 122 -13.57 -23.55 -0.37
CA ASN A 122 -12.77 -24.20 -1.41
C ASN A 122 -13.13 -25.69 -1.53
N SER A 123 -13.41 -26.39 -0.43
CA SER A 123 -13.82 -27.81 -0.51
C SER A 123 -15.21 -28.00 -1.16
N LEU A 124 -16.08 -26.99 -1.09
CA LEU A 124 -17.34 -26.96 -1.83
C LEU A 124 -17.16 -26.63 -3.32
N ARG A 125 -16.06 -25.97 -3.68
CA ARG A 125 -15.78 -25.49 -5.04
C ARG A 125 -14.67 -26.31 -5.66
N ASN A 126 -15.04 -27.38 -6.37
CA ASN A 126 -14.14 -28.30 -7.08
C ASN A 126 -12.82 -28.59 -6.33
N PRO A 127 -12.76 -29.65 -5.50
CA PRO A 127 -11.63 -29.95 -4.62
C PRO A 127 -10.26 -30.04 -5.29
N GLU A 128 -10.21 -30.30 -6.60
CA GLU A 128 -8.97 -30.39 -7.37
C GLU A 128 -8.55 -29.07 -8.03
N ALA A 129 -9.38 -28.03 -7.98
CA ALA A 129 -9.08 -26.74 -8.59
C ALA A 129 -8.24 -25.88 -7.64
N THR A 130 -7.05 -25.47 -8.10
CA THR A 130 -6.29 -24.42 -7.42
C THR A 130 -7.13 -23.14 -7.33
N PRO A 131 -7.22 -22.50 -6.15
CA PRO A 131 -7.93 -21.23 -6.04
C PRO A 131 -7.41 -20.22 -7.05
N LYS A 132 -8.33 -19.59 -7.79
CA LYS A 132 -7.99 -18.49 -8.71
C LYS A 132 -7.38 -17.29 -7.99
N TRP A 133 -7.72 -17.17 -6.71
CA TRP A 133 -7.27 -16.12 -5.81
C TRP A 133 -6.71 -16.71 -4.54
N ILE A 134 -5.67 -16.08 -4.03
CA ILE A 134 -4.97 -16.45 -2.80
C ILE A 134 -5.09 -15.26 -1.85
N PRO A 135 -5.78 -15.38 -0.71
CA PRO A 135 -5.93 -14.27 0.22
C PRO A 135 -4.63 -13.95 0.94
N LEU A 136 -4.51 -12.70 1.41
CA LEU A 136 -3.38 -12.20 2.18
C LEU A 136 -3.17 -12.99 3.47
N SER A 137 -4.23 -13.46 4.14
CA SER A 137 -4.13 -14.31 5.33
C SER A 137 -3.25 -15.56 5.11
N ALA A 138 -3.24 -16.10 3.89
CA ALA A 138 -2.43 -17.26 3.53
C ALA A 138 -0.97 -16.93 3.15
N ARG A 139 -0.63 -15.64 3.02
CA ARG A 139 0.71 -15.14 2.68
C ARG A 139 1.39 -14.39 3.82
N ALA A 140 0.61 -13.77 4.70
CA ALA A 140 1.09 -12.85 5.72
C ALA A 140 2.21 -13.43 6.58
N ARG A 141 2.09 -14.69 7.04
CA ARG A 141 3.12 -15.34 7.86
C ARG A 141 4.46 -15.46 7.12
N GLN A 142 4.43 -15.98 5.90
CA GLN A 142 5.63 -16.12 5.07
C GLN A 142 6.26 -14.74 4.78
N MET A 143 5.44 -13.75 4.44
CA MET A 143 5.91 -12.38 4.20
C MET A 143 6.54 -11.77 5.46
N ALA A 144 5.97 -12.01 6.64
CA ALA A 144 6.52 -11.52 7.89
C ALA A 144 7.89 -12.13 8.21
N GLU A 145 8.09 -13.40 7.87
CA GLU A 145 9.34 -14.12 8.13
C GLU A 145 10.42 -13.84 7.07
N GLU A 146 10.08 -13.83 5.78
CA GLU A 146 11.04 -13.70 4.68
C GLU A 146 11.31 -12.24 4.27
N LEU A 147 10.30 -11.36 4.33
CA LEU A 147 10.43 -9.96 3.95
C LEU A 147 10.60 -9.02 5.15
N ALA A 148 10.52 -9.55 6.38
CA ALA A 148 10.52 -8.76 7.62
C ALA A 148 9.46 -7.64 7.64
N VAL A 149 8.30 -7.89 7.01
CA VAL A 149 7.16 -6.97 6.97
C VAL A 149 6.16 -7.31 8.08
N SER A 150 5.81 -6.33 8.90
CA SER A 150 4.75 -6.47 9.91
C SER A 150 3.38 -6.11 9.34
N PHE A 151 2.33 -6.70 9.91
CA PHE A 151 0.95 -6.50 9.50
C PHE A 151 0.08 -6.08 10.68
N VAL A 152 -0.74 -5.04 10.48
CA VAL A 152 -1.87 -4.74 11.36
C VAL A 152 -3.14 -4.89 10.54
N VAL A 153 -3.98 -5.85 10.90
CA VAL A 153 -5.25 -6.10 10.21
C VAL A 153 -6.38 -5.87 11.18
N SER A 154 -7.27 -4.95 10.82
CA SER A 154 -8.48 -4.59 11.55
C SER A 154 -9.68 -5.19 10.85
N GLY A 155 -10.50 -5.94 11.57
CA GLY A 155 -11.69 -6.56 11.00
C GLY A 155 -12.35 -7.58 11.91
N ASN A 156 -13.63 -7.85 11.67
CA ASN A 156 -14.40 -8.86 12.38
C ASN A 156 -14.59 -10.13 11.53
N THR A 157 -14.92 -9.99 10.25
CA THR A 157 -15.24 -11.17 9.41
C THR A 157 -13.99 -11.95 8.99
N VAL A 158 -12.82 -11.32 9.08
CA VAL A 158 -11.53 -11.91 8.73
C VAL A 158 -10.94 -12.79 9.84
N ALA A 159 -11.56 -12.80 11.03
CA ALA A 159 -11.02 -13.40 12.25
C ALA A 159 -10.61 -14.87 12.08
N ALA A 160 -11.45 -15.70 11.46
CA ALA A 160 -11.21 -17.15 11.36
C ALA A 160 -9.92 -17.49 10.59
N GLU A 161 -9.56 -16.69 9.58
CA GLU A 161 -8.37 -16.93 8.75
C GLU A 161 -7.13 -16.19 9.27
N TRP A 162 -7.31 -15.12 10.04
CA TRP A 162 -6.19 -14.33 10.59
C TRP A 162 -5.75 -14.75 11.99
N ILE A 163 -6.65 -15.22 12.88
CA ILE A 163 -6.26 -15.68 14.23
C ILE A 163 -5.19 -16.77 14.16
N PRO A 164 -5.22 -17.80 13.28
CA PRO A 164 -4.17 -18.82 13.22
C PRO A 164 -2.78 -18.23 12.95
N VAL A 165 -2.70 -17.19 12.12
CA VAL A 165 -1.44 -16.56 11.69
C VAL A 165 -1.08 -15.29 12.45
N ALA A 166 -1.89 -14.81 13.39
CA ALA A 166 -1.56 -13.62 14.20
C ALA A 166 -0.61 -13.95 15.36
N ASP A 167 0.33 -13.06 15.65
CA ASP A 167 1.16 -13.08 16.88
C ASP A 167 0.41 -12.44 18.05
N THR A 168 -0.42 -11.44 17.77
CA THR A 168 -1.23 -10.73 18.78
C THR A 168 -2.66 -10.56 18.25
N VAL A 169 -3.65 -10.83 19.10
CA VAL A 169 -5.07 -10.58 18.83
C VAL A 169 -5.61 -9.61 19.87
N LEU A 170 -5.92 -8.40 19.43
CA LEU A 170 -6.53 -7.37 20.25
C LEU A 170 -8.04 -7.35 19.99
N LEU A 171 -8.84 -7.19 21.04
CA LEU A 171 -10.26 -6.91 20.94
C LEU A 171 -10.51 -5.47 21.38
N VAL A 172 -11.15 -4.71 20.50
CA VAL A 172 -11.72 -3.41 20.83
C VAL A 172 -13.20 -3.62 21.11
N ASP A 173 -13.64 -3.23 22.30
CA ASP A 173 -15.05 -3.22 22.71
C ASP A 173 -15.30 -1.97 23.54
N ASN A 174 -16.37 -1.22 23.23
CA ASN A 174 -16.72 0.03 23.91
C ASN A 174 -15.52 0.99 24.11
N TYR A 175 -14.71 1.18 23.07
CA TYR A 175 -13.49 2.00 23.04
C TYR A 175 -12.38 1.56 24.02
N GLN A 176 -12.45 0.31 24.49
CA GLN A 176 -11.42 -0.30 25.32
C GLN A 176 -10.71 -1.41 24.56
N VAL A 177 -9.38 -1.41 24.65
CA VAL A 177 -8.54 -2.42 24.01
C VAL A 177 -8.14 -3.47 25.03
N SER A 178 -8.33 -4.73 24.69
CA SER A 178 -7.89 -5.89 25.48
C SER A 178 -7.08 -6.84 24.61
N ASP A 179 -6.06 -7.47 25.19
CA ASP A 179 -5.33 -8.57 24.55
C ASP A 179 -6.10 -9.88 24.82
N ILE A 180 -6.55 -10.52 23.76
CA ILE A 180 -7.30 -11.78 23.81
C ILE A 180 -6.60 -12.91 23.05
N THR A 181 -5.28 -12.79 22.85
CA THR A 181 -4.50 -13.71 22.01
C THR A 181 -4.70 -15.17 22.39
N GLU A 182 -4.52 -15.51 23.66
CA GLU A 182 -4.67 -16.89 24.15
C GLU A 182 -6.11 -17.41 24.00
N GLN A 183 -7.10 -16.58 24.34
CA GLN A 183 -8.52 -16.93 24.24
C GLN A 183 -8.91 -17.15 22.77
N ALA A 184 -8.47 -16.28 21.86
CA ALA A 184 -8.74 -16.37 20.44
C ALA A 184 -8.12 -17.63 19.83
N LYS A 185 -6.84 -17.90 20.12
CA LYS A 185 -6.13 -19.11 19.65
C LYS A 185 -6.79 -20.39 20.17
N ALA A 186 -7.22 -20.40 21.43
CA ALA A 186 -7.93 -21.54 22.02
C ALA A 186 -9.31 -21.78 21.37
N ALA A 187 -10.06 -20.71 21.08
CA ALA A 187 -11.40 -20.79 20.50
C ALA A 187 -11.42 -21.39 19.09
N ILE A 188 -10.30 -21.30 18.37
CA ILE A 188 -10.16 -21.83 17.01
C ILE A 188 -9.07 -22.90 16.90
N ALA A 189 -8.74 -23.59 17.99
CA ALA A 189 -7.68 -24.60 18.01
C ALA A 189 -7.88 -25.72 16.98
N ASP A 190 -9.13 -26.02 16.64
CA ASP A 190 -9.48 -27.03 15.62
C ASP A 190 -9.37 -26.49 14.18
N LEU A 191 -9.24 -25.17 13.99
CA LEU A 191 -9.02 -24.54 12.69
C LEU A 191 -7.52 -24.40 12.43
N SER A 192 -7.00 -25.21 11.51
CA SER A 192 -5.65 -25.03 11.01
C SER A 192 -5.62 -23.98 9.90
N ALA A 193 -4.56 -23.15 9.86
CA ALA A 193 -4.32 -22.24 8.74
C ALA A 193 -4.28 -23.01 7.41
N SER A 194 -4.86 -22.43 6.37
CA SER A 194 -4.80 -22.99 5.02
C SER A 194 -3.35 -23.15 4.56
N LYS A 195 -2.88 -24.40 4.40
CA LYS A 195 -1.57 -24.66 3.80
C LYS A 195 -1.65 -24.38 2.31
N MET A 196 -0.82 -23.46 1.85
CA MET A 196 -0.66 -23.12 0.44
C MET A 196 0.80 -23.25 0.04
N SER A 197 1.07 -23.45 -1.26
CA SER A 197 2.44 -23.57 -1.76
C SER A 197 3.24 -22.31 -1.42
N GLU A 198 4.46 -22.48 -0.94
CA GLU A 198 5.38 -21.37 -0.66
C GLU A 198 5.62 -20.53 -1.91
N VAL A 199 5.81 -19.23 -1.71
CA VAL A 199 6.20 -18.27 -2.74
C VAL A 199 7.65 -17.88 -2.49
N ASP A 200 8.49 -17.92 -3.52
CA ASP A 200 9.82 -17.34 -3.42
C ASP A 200 9.70 -15.81 -3.47
N TRP A 201 9.68 -15.18 -2.29
CA TRP A 201 9.56 -13.73 -2.18
C TRP A 201 10.83 -13.02 -2.64
N THR A 202 12.00 -13.65 -2.52
CA THR A 202 13.27 -13.09 -3.01
C THR A 202 13.19 -12.87 -4.51
N VAL A 203 12.83 -13.91 -5.27
CA VAL A 203 12.67 -13.81 -6.74
C VAL A 203 11.55 -12.83 -7.12
N THR A 204 10.50 -12.73 -6.31
CA THR A 204 9.41 -11.79 -6.57
C THR A 204 9.87 -10.34 -6.38
N MET A 205 10.69 -10.06 -5.36
CA MET A 205 11.20 -8.72 -5.05
C MET A 205 12.38 -8.30 -5.93
N GLU A 206 13.17 -9.24 -6.46
CA GLU A 206 14.27 -8.96 -7.39
C GLU A 206 13.78 -8.43 -8.75
N ARG A 207 12.51 -8.66 -9.10
CA ARG A 207 11.92 -8.23 -10.37
C ARG A 207 11.60 -6.73 -10.37
N GLN A 208 12.62 -5.96 -10.69
CA GLN A 208 12.54 -4.49 -10.71
C GLN A 208 11.61 -3.97 -11.81
N ARG A 209 10.85 -2.91 -11.47
CA ARG A 209 10.07 -2.13 -12.43
C ARG A 209 10.85 -0.90 -12.87
N TRP A 210 11.18 -0.86 -14.16
CA TRP A 210 11.94 0.23 -14.77
C TRP A 210 11.01 1.24 -15.41
N ILE A 211 11.09 2.49 -14.97
CA ILE A 211 10.27 3.60 -15.47
C ILE A 211 10.76 3.96 -16.87
N ILE A 212 9.83 4.01 -17.84
CA ILE A 212 10.10 4.57 -19.16
C ILE A 212 9.99 6.09 -19.06
N PRO A 213 11.06 6.87 -19.28
CA PRO A 213 11.07 8.31 -19.02
C PRO A 213 9.97 9.12 -19.70
N SER A 214 9.67 8.79 -20.96
CA SER A 214 8.64 9.47 -21.76
C SER A 214 7.22 9.28 -21.23
N SER A 215 7.02 8.36 -20.28
CA SER A 215 5.72 8.10 -19.65
C SER A 215 5.38 9.06 -18.50
N ILE A 216 6.39 9.78 -18.00
CA ILE A 216 6.26 10.85 -17.01
C ILE A 216 6.39 12.17 -17.76
N ASP A 217 5.25 12.72 -18.17
CA ASP A 217 5.20 13.94 -18.99
C ASP A 217 4.18 14.94 -18.40
N PRO A 218 4.67 16.06 -17.81
CA PRO A 218 3.81 17.11 -17.31
C PRO A 218 3.37 18.12 -18.40
N SER A 219 3.78 17.96 -19.66
CA SER A 219 3.53 18.95 -20.70
C SER A 219 2.11 18.91 -21.25
N VAL A 220 1.59 20.08 -21.66
CA VAL A 220 0.29 20.23 -22.34
C VAL A 220 0.39 21.32 -23.40
N GLY A 221 0.38 20.93 -24.67
CA GLY A 221 0.44 21.89 -25.78
C GLY A 221 1.75 22.67 -25.79
N GLN A 222 1.68 23.99 -25.53
CA GLN A 222 2.87 24.85 -25.40
C GLN A 222 3.35 25.01 -23.94
N THR A 223 2.61 24.48 -22.97
CA THR A 223 2.99 24.53 -21.55
C THR A 223 3.91 23.37 -21.24
N GLU A 224 5.16 23.65 -20.86
CA GLU A 224 6.17 22.61 -20.56
C GLU A 224 5.83 21.79 -19.31
N SER A 225 5.23 22.42 -18.29
CA SER A 225 4.84 21.73 -17.05
C SER A 225 3.51 22.26 -16.53
N LEU A 226 2.51 21.36 -16.45
CA LEU A 226 1.22 21.61 -15.83
C LEU A 226 1.03 20.65 -14.65
N VAL A 227 1.22 21.18 -13.45
CA VAL A 227 0.94 20.51 -12.18
C VAL A 227 -0.11 21.31 -11.44
N ARG A 228 -1.24 20.71 -11.11
CA ARG A 228 -2.33 21.38 -10.38
C ARG A 228 -3.16 20.40 -9.58
N VAL A 229 -3.52 20.78 -8.35
CA VAL A 229 -4.54 20.09 -7.58
C VAL A 229 -5.93 20.61 -7.98
N LEU A 230 -6.79 19.69 -8.39
CA LEU A 230 -8.22 19.89 -8.59
C LEU A 230 -8.93 19.33 -7.35
N ASP A 231 -10.08 19.90 -6.99
CA ASP A 231 -11.00 19.40 -5.93
C ASP A 231 -10.40 18.97 -4.57
N GLY A 232 -9.14 19.31 -4.30
CA GLY A 232 -8.40 18.95 -3.08
C GLY A 232 -7.80 17.55 -3.10
N GLN A 233 -8.16 16.68 -4.06
CA GLN A 233 -7.78 15.25 -4.04
C GLN A 233 -7.32 14.70 -5.40
N THR A 234 -7.63 15.40 -6.49
CA THR A 234 -7.19 15.01 -7.83
C THR A 234 -5.96 15.80 -8.27
N LEU A 235 -4.88 15.11 -8.62
CA LEU A 235 -3.71 15.73 -9.25
C LEU A 235 -3.87 15.72 -10.77
N GLN A 236 -3.82 16.91 -11.37
CA GLN A 236 -3.57 17.06 -12.79
C GLN A 236 -2.05 17.15 -13.02
N PHE A 237 -1.53 16.20 -13.79
CA PHE A 237 -0.14 16.14 -14.20
C PHE A 237 -0.08 16.03 -15.72
N GLY A 238 0.21 17.15 -16.38
CA GLY A 238 0.11 17.27 -17.82
C GLY A 238 -1.29 16.96 -18.34
N ARG A 239 -1.36 16.00 -19.26
CA ARG A 239 -2.62 15.49 -19.83
C ARG A 239 -3.30 14.46 -18.94
N SER A 240 -2.59 13.93 -17.95
CA SER A 240 -3.06 12.89 -17.05
C SER A 240 -3.76 13.50 -15.84
N ARG A 241 -4.74 12.75 -15.32
CA ARG A 241 -5.36 13.02 -14.02
C ARG A 241 -5.31 11.74 -13.21
N LEU A 242 -4.97 11.87 -11.94
CA LEU A 242 -5.03 10.78 -10.98
C LEU A 242 -5.67 11.29 -9.69
N SER A 243 -6.48 10.44 -9.07
CA SER A 243 -7.03 10.67 -7.74
C SER A 243 -6.21 9.84 -6.74
N LEU A 244 -5.98 10.42 -5.56
CA LEU A 244 -5.33 9.75 -4.43
C LEU A 244 -6.31 9.53 -3.26
N ASP A 245 -7.62 9.48 -3.52
CA ASP A 245 -8.67 9.34 -2.48
C ASP A 245 -8.47 8.07 -1.62
N HIS A 246 -7.93 7.01 -2.23
CA HIS A 246 -7.63 5.74 -1.55
C HIS A 246 -6.21 5.71 -0.93
N VAL A 247 -5.44 6.80 -1.01
CA VAL A 247 -4.15 6.99 -0.32
C VAL A 247 -4.40 7.78 0.97
N ILE A 248 -4.97 7.08 1.94
CA ILE A 248 -5.52 7.62 3.19
C ILE A 248 -4.54 8.42 4.05
N GLN A 249 -3.24 8.15 3.92
CA GLN A 249 -2.20 8.82 4.70
C GLN A 249 -1.71 10.14 4.07
N LEU A 250 -2.32 10.60 2.98
CA LEU A 250 -2.11 11.96 2.48
C LEU A 250 -2.79 12.95 3.44
N ALA A 251 -1.99 13.68 4.23
CA ALA A 251 -2.48 14.47 5.35
C ALA A 251 -2.95 15.87 4.96
N ASP A 252 -2.41 16.44 3.88
CA ASP A 252 -2.69 17.81 3.46
C ASP A 252 -2.69 17.96 1.92
N PRO A 253 -3.61 18.74 1.32
CA PRO A 253 -3.60 19.02 -0.12
C PRO A 253 -2.27 19.59 -0.66
N SER A 254 -1.51 20.32 0.16
CA SER A 254 -0.16 20.79 -0.20
C SER A 254 0.81 19.64 -0.47
N GLN A 255 0.64 18.48 0.17
CA GLN A 255 1.43 17.29 -0.16
C GLN A 255 1.11 16.79 -1.57
N LEU A 256 -0.16 16.85 -1.99
CA LEU A 256 -0.57 16.44 -3.34
C LEU A 256 0.08 17.31 -4.42
N GLU A 257 0.07 18.63 -4.22
CA GLU A 257 0.77 19.55 -5.13
C GLU A 257 2.26 19.26 -5.14
N THR A 258 2.86 19.07 -3.97
CA THR A 258 4.29 18.78 -3.82
C THR A 258 4.68 17.47 -4.53
N ILE A 259 3.85 16.43 -4.47
CA ILE A 259 4.04 15.18 -5.22
C ILE A 259 4.15 15.46 -6.72
N GLY A 260 3.23 16.25 -7.28
CA GLY A 260 3.28 16.59 -8.70
C GLY A 260 4.54 17.38 -9.08
N VAL A 261 4.96 18.31 -8.24
CA VAL A 261 6.21 19.06 -8.44
C VAL A 261 7.43 18.12 -8.36
N ILE A 262 7.45 17.18 -7.41
CA ILE A 262 8.51 16.17 -7.29
C ILE A 262 8.58 15.29 -8.54
N LEU A 263 7.45 14.87 -9.11
CA LEU A 263 7.44 14.06 -10.33
C LEU A 263 8.02 14.81 -11.53
N ASP A 264 7.71 16.10 -11.67
CA ASP A 264 8.31 16.97 -12.70
C ASP A 264 9.82 17.17 -12.46
N TYR A 265 10.22 17.46 -11.23
CA TYR A 265 11.63 17.55 -10.83
C TYR A 265 12.40 16.27 -11.18
N ALA A 266 11.87 15.11 -10.76
CA ALA A 266 12.44 13.80 -11.01
C ALA A 266 12.59 13.51 -12.50
N ARG A 267 11.57 13.89 -13.31
CA ARG A 267 11.61 13.76 -14.76
C ARG A 267 12.73 14.56 -15.41
N ARG A 268 12.96 15.79 -14.95
CA ARG A 268 14.02 16.67 -15.48
C ARG A 268 15.42 16.28 -15.00
N ARG A 269 15.53 15.71 -13.80
CA ARG A 269 16.81 15.49 -13.14
C ARG A 269 17.38 14.08 -13.30
N TYR A 270 16.51 13.07 -13.34
CA TYR A 270 16.91 11.66 -13.15
C TYR A 270 16.44 10.69 -14.24
N LEU A 271 15.52 11.12 -15.11
CA LEU A 271 14.91 10.30 -16.15
C LEU A 271 15.40 10.73 -17.55
N ASP A 272 16.71 10.80 -17.75
CA ASP A 272 17.31 10.86 -19.09
C ASP A 272 17.32 9.48 -19.76
N ASP A 273 17.38 8.42 -18.95
CA ASP A 273 17.25 7.02 -19.34
C ASP A 273 16.34 6.28 -18.34
N MET A 274 16.00 5.03 -18.64
CA MET A 274 15.19 4.19 -17.77
C MET A 274 15.83 4.03 -16.40
N ARG A 275 14.99 4.03 -15.35
CA ARG A 275 15.45 3.88 -13.97
C ARG A 275 14.49 3.01 -13.17
N PRO A 276 14.98 2.14 -12.27
CA PRO A 276 14.13 1.41 -11.34
C PRO A 276 13.35 2.37 -10.43
N VAL A 277 12.11 1.99 -10.07
CA VAL A 277 11.27 2.78 -9.15
C VAL A 277 11.98 3.04 -7.82
N HIS A 278 12.55 2.01 -7.18
CA HIS A 278 13.22 2.15 -5.88
C HIS A 278 14.39 3.15 -5.92
N GLU A 279 15.22 3.09 -6.96
CA GLU A 279 16.38 3.98 -7.12
C GLU A 279 15.93 5.43 -7.34
N LEU A 280 14.87 5.65 -8.11
CA LEU A 280 14.30 7.00 -8.27
C LEU A 280 13.83 7.57 -6.93
N LEU A 281 13.12 6.76 -6.12
CA LEU A 281 12.66 7.18 -4.80
C LEU A 281 13.83 7.52 -3.86
N ASP A 282 14.91 6.73 -3.89
CA ASP A 282 16.10 6.97 -3.08
C ASP A 282 16.83 8.27 -3.45
N LEU A 283 16.93 8.55 -4.76
CA LEU A 283 17.52 9.81 -5.25
C LEU A 283 16.70 11.03 -4.82
N ILE A 284 15.37 10.93 -4.92
CA ILE A 284 14.46 12.00 -4.47
C ILE A 284 14.56 12.19 -2.95
N ASP A 285 14.51 11.12 -2.16
CA ASP A 285 14.62 11.19 -0.70
C ASP A 285 15.95 11.81 -0.27
N ARG A 286 17.05 11.49 -0.96
CA ARG A 286 18.36 12.09 -0.71
C ARG A 286 18.30 13.60 -0.91
N ASP A 287 17.87 14.07 -2.08
CA ASP A 287 17.85 15.50 -2.40
C ASP A 287 16.92 16.27 -1.45
N LEU A 288 15.72 15.76 -1.19
CA LEU A 288 14.77 16.37 -0.25
C LEU A 288 15.31 16.44 1.19
N SER A 289 16.24 15.55 1.56
CA SER A 289 16.85 15.54 2.88
C SER A 289 18.10 16.42 2.98
N THR A 290 18.82 16.62 1.86
CA THR A 290 20.04 17.45 1.84
C THR A 290 19.77 18.90 1.45
N GLU A 291 18.85 19.12 0.53
CA GLU A 291 18.56 20.43 -0.08
C GLU A 291 17.17 20.97 0.30
N GLY A 292 16.31 20.15 0.89
CA GLY A 292 14.95 20.55 1.29
C GLY A 292 13.97 20.60 0.11
N LEU A 293 12.85 21.28 0.29
CA LEU A 293 11.84 21.43 -0.78
C LEU A 293 12.22 22.51 -1.81
N ASP A 294 13.17 23.38 -1.48
CA ASP A 294 13.59 24.49 -2.34
C ASP A 294 14.32 24.00 -3.61
N CYS A 295 14.84 22.77 -3.62
CA CYS A 295 15.48 22.19 -4.81
C CYS A 295 14.48 21.83 -5.92
N LEU A 296 13.18 21.81 -5.61
CA LEU A 296 12.14 21.33 -6.53
C LEU A 296 11.78 22.34 -7.62
N THR A 297 11.94 23.64 -7.34
CA THR A 297 11.54 24.73 -8.23
C THR A 297 12.58 25.84 -8.26
N ASP A 298 12.79 26.45 -9.42
CA ASP A 298 13.70 27.60 -9.55
C ASP A 298 13.17 28.86 -8.82
N ASP A 299 11.84 28.95 -8.68
CA ASP A 299 11.16 30.00 -7.94
C ASP A 299 10.79 29.54 -6.52
N LEU A 300 10.79 30.46 -5.55
CA LEU A 300 10.33 30.20 -4.18
C LEU A 300 8.84 29.87 -4.15
N ARG A 301 8.50 28.66 -3.67
CA ARG A 301 7.13 28.25 -3.36
C ARG A 301 6.95 28.08 -1.85
N HIS A 302 6.02 28.84 -1.27
CA HIS A 302 5.80 28.86 0.18
C HIS A 302 4.73 27.88 0.68
N ASN A 303 4.10 27.11 -0.21
CA ASN A 303 2.96 26.25 0.08
C ASN A 303 3.23 24.76 -0.14
N LEU A 304 4.51 24.35 -0.20
CA LEU A 304 4.88 22.95 -0.34
C LEU A 304 4.94 22.25 1.03
N ALA A 305 4.52 20.99 1.06
CA ALA A 305 4.58 20.12 2.23
C ALA A 305 5.18 18.78 1.79
N ARG A 306 6.25 18.34 2.48
CA ARG A 306 6.99 17.13 2.09
C ARG A 306 6.07 15.89 2.21
N PRO A 307 5.79 15.17 1.11
CA PRO A 307 5.17 13.85 1.18
C PRO A 307 6.21 12.82 1.62
N ARG A 308 5.78 11.64 2.08
CA ARG A 308 6.70 10.51 2.22
C ARG A 308 6.90 9.84 0.87
N ARG A 309 7.97 9.05 0.73
CA ARG A 309 8.22 8.24 -0.46
C ARG A 309 7.05 7.32 -0.84
N TYR A 310 6.26 6.89 0.14
CA TYR A 310 5.12 5.99 -0.07
C TYR A 310 3.96 6.68 -0.79
N GLU A 311 3.60 7.90 -0.40
CA GLU A 311 2.59 8.69 -1.11
C GLU A 311 3.08 9.07 -2.53
N LEU A 312 4.37 9.39 -2.67
CA LEU A 312 4.99 9.65 -3.98
C LEU A 312 4.95 8.41 -4.88
N SER A 313 5.35 7.24 -4.37
CA SER A 313 5.27 5.97 -5.09
C SER A 313 3.82 5.64 -5.46
N ALA A 314 2.88 5.83 -4.53
CA ALA A 314 1.46 5.61 -4.76
C ALA A 314 0.92 6.49 -5.90
N ALA A 315 1.36 7.74 -5.99
CA ALA A 315 1.00 8.65 -7.07
C ALA A 315 1.63 8.28 -8.41
N LEU A 316 2.93 7.98 -8.42
CA LEU A 316 3.62 7.48 -9.62
C LEU A 316 2.87 6.28 -10.21
N ASN A 317 2.52 5.31 -9.36
CA ASN A 317 1.85 4.07 -9.74
C ASN A 317 0.38 4.23 -10.18
N ARG A 318 -0.24 5.39 -9.88
CA ARG A 318 -1.61 5.72 -10.30
C ARG A 318 -1.65 6.59 -11.55
N LEU A 319 -0.50 7.12 -11.99
CA LEU A 319 -0.41 7.95 -13.18
C LEU A 319 -0.79 7.12 -14.43
N PRO A 320 -1.90 7.42 -15.12
CA PRO A 320 -2.35 6.61 -16.26
C PRO A 320 -1.36 6.55 -17.43
N SER A 321 -0.52 7.57 -17.56
CA SER A 321 0.52 7.62 -18.58
C SER A 321 1.73 6.77 -18.24
N LEU A 322 1.94 6.36 -16.98
CA LEU A 322 3.10 5.57 -16.54
C LEU A 322 3.27 4.34 -17.42
N ARG A 323 4.49 4.09 -17.86
CA ARG A 323 4.88 2.86 -18.54
C ARG A 323 6.11 2.29 -17.86
N ILE A 324 6.04 0.99 -17.60
CA ILE A 324 7.08 0.22 -16.96
C ILE A 324 7.63 -0.79 -17.96
N MET A 325 8.94 -0.99 -17.95
CA MET A 325 9.60 -2.13 -18.56
C MET A 325 10.09 -3.07 -17.47
N ARG A 326 10.00 -4.38 -17.73
CA ARG A 326 10.73 -5.37 -16.94
C ARG A 326 12.00 -5.74 -17.66
N VAL A 327 13.12 -5.60 -16.95
CA VAL A 327 14.39 -6.16 -17.39
C VAL A 327 14.47 -7.53 -16.74
N GLU A 328 14.42 -8.60 -17.55
CA GLU A 328 14.73 -9.93 -17.06
C GLU A 328 16.23 -9.96 -16.75
N SER A 329 16.56 -10.15 -15.46
CA SER A 329 17.92 -10.41 -14.98
C SER A 329 18.39 -11.79 -15.40
#